data_AF-A0A839EQU7-F1
#
_entry.id   AF-A0A839EQU7-F1
#
_cell.length_a   1.000
_cell.length_b   1.000
_cell.length_c   1.000
_cell.angle_alpha   90.00
_cell.angle_beta   90.00
_cell.angle_gamma   90.00
#
_symmetry.space_group_name_H-M   'P 1'
#
loop_
_entity.id
_entity.type
_entity.pdbx_description
1 polymer ?
#
loop_
_entity_poly.entity_id
_entity_poly.type
_entity_poly.pdbx_seq_one_letter_code
_entity_poly.pdbx_strand_id
1 'polypeptide(L)'
;MTAPAHTPYDGSAQPFTIGLHQLDLKDWIEIDGNLVPYLREKRRLFGLHAGKIVVEELGTRDAQKEVLDLLSAHLVEHYPALYRRDGGNIAITGWEEQVPLGDAGSSFLHRAASLVQEDLVLMRKDEPRGWHLAAASLSFPSSWTLLEKFGRSMEDIHAPVPDFGTGTRNAGLISRMFDNLRPDRSVYRMNWSLQPDGDLYHPLSSHQKGARYTDEDIIAQSFVRVERQTLRKLPASGDILFTIRIHLDPVTALKKHPECRAVAEAFAAQLQSLNEAQAQYKGIMAVRDRLIDALKTL
;
A
#
# COMPACT_ATOMS: atom_id res chain seq x y z
N MET A 1 7.17 -12.98 17.28
CA MET A 1 6.66 -12.95 15.90
C MET A 1 5.38 -13.76 15.85
N THR A 2 4.30 -13.15 15.37
CA THR A 2 3.03 -13.80 15.06
C THR A 2 3.08 -14.43 13.68
N ALA A 3 2.07 -15.23 13.31
CA ALA A 3 1.91 -15.63 11.91
C ALA A 3 1.59 -14.40 11.04
N PRO A 4 1.99 -14.38 9.75
CA PRO A 4 1.60 -13.34 8.81
C PRO A 4 0.07 -13.21 8.76
N ALA A 5 -0.44 -11.98 8.75
CA ALA A 5 -1.88 -11.73 8.71
C ALA A 5 -2.49 -12.07 7.34
N HIS A 6 -1.71 -11.88 6.27
CA HIS A 6 -2.12 -12.10 4.89
C HIS A 6 -1.03 -12.84 4.12
N THR A 7 -1.42 -13.85 3.34
CA THR A 7 -0.51 -14.69 2.55
C THR A 7 -0.96 -14.77 1.08
N PRO A 8 -1.02 -13.66 0.31
CA PRO A 8 -1.47 -13.68 -1.09
C PRO A 8 -0.56 -14.52 -2.04
N TYR A 9 0.53 -15.06 -1.49
CA TYR A 9 1.47 -15.96 -2.12
C TYR A 9 1.22 -17.45 -1.77
N ASP A 10 0.12 -17.76 -1.10
CA ASP A 10 -0.30 -19.14 -0.74
C ASP A 10 -0.89 -19.96 -1.90
N GLY A 11 -0.91 -19.40 -3.11
CA GLY A 11 -1.48 -20.03 -4.31
C GLY A 11 -2.92 -19.62 -4.63
N SER A 12 -3.60 -18.89 -3.74
CA SER A 12 -4.97 -18.40 -3.99
C SER A 12 -5.03 -17.25 -5.01
N ALA A 13 -3.93 -16.52 -5.21
CA ALA A 13 -3.82 -15.42 -6.15
C ALA A 13 -2.67 -15.64 -7.14
N GLN A 14 -2.81 -15.06 -8.34
CA GLN A 14 -1.77 -15.09 -9.37
C GLN A 14 -1.08 -13.72 -9.47
N PRO A 15 0.26 -13.65 -9.35
CA PRO A 15 1.01 -12.41 -9.56
C PRO A 15 0.74 -11.80 -10.94
N PHE A 16 0.88 -10.47 -11.05
CA PHE A 16 0.66 -9.73 -12.31
C PHE A 16 -0.75 -9.88 -12.91
N THR A 17 -1.73 -10.17 -12.07
CA THR A 17 -3.16 -10.02 -12.39
C THR A 17 -3.76 -8.87 -11.59
N ILE A 18 -4.93 -8.36 -12.00
CA ILE A 18 -5.60 -7.25 -11.29
C ILE A 18 -6.17 -7.73 -9.94
N GLY A 19 -6.76 -8.95 -9.89
CA GLY A 19 -7.09 -9.67 -8.66
C GLY A 19 -7.98 -8.90 -7.67
N LEU A 20 -9.08 -8.31 -8.14
CA LEU A 20 -9.97 -7.50 -7.29
C LEU A 20 -11.00 -8.36 -6.56
N HIS A 21 -11.24 -7.95 -5.32
CA HIS A 21 -12.32 -8.43 -4.48
C HIS A 21 -13.22 -7.26 -4.10
N GLN A 22 -14.50 -7.54 -3.89
CA GLN A 22 -15.43 -6.54 -3.37
C GLN A 22 -15.07 -6.23 -1.91
N LEU A 23 -15.01 -4.95 -1.56
CA LEU A 23 -14.74 -4.49 -0.20
C LEU A 23 -16.06 -4.16 0.50
N ASP A 24 -16.33 -4.81 1.63
CA ASP A 24 -17.30 -4.32 2.60
C ASP A 24 -16.69 -3.10 3.32
N LEU A 25 -17.40 -1.97 3.34
CA LEU A 25 -16.88 -0.73 3.91
C LEU A 25 -16.64 -0.82 5.41
N LYS A 26 -17.25 -1.78 6.13
CA LYS A 26 -16.90 -2.03 7.55
C LYS A 26 -15.45 -2.49 7.71
N ASP A 27 -14.89 -3.12 6.67
CA ASP A 27 -13.52 -3.65 6.62
C ASP A 27 -12.59 -2.69 5.86
N TRP A 28 -12.97 -1.42 5.69
CA TRP A 28 -12.24 -0.49 4.83
C TRP A 28 -10.79 -0.33 5.27
N ILE A 29 -10.56 -0.13 6.57
CA ILE A 29 -9.24 0.03 7.19
C ILE A 29 -8.90 -1.22 8.00
N GLU A 30 -7.62 -1.58 8.07
CA GLU A 30 -7.14 -2.65 8.95
C GLU A 30 -6.19 -2.11 10.00
N ILE A 31 -6.51 -2.33 11.28
CA ILE A 31 -5.73 -1.85 12.42
C ILE A 31 -5.28 -3.03 13.25
N ASP A 32 -3.97 -3.09 13.50
CA ASP A 32 -3.36 -4.12 14.35
C ASP A 32 -2.62 -3.51 15.54
N GLY A 33 -1.99 -4.38 16.34
CA GLY A 33 -1.24 -3.98 17.53
C GLY A 33 -0.03 -3.07 17.26
N ASN A 34 0.35 -2.85 16.00
CA ASN A 34 1.46 -1.99 15.60
C ASN A 34 1.02 -0.58 15.20
N LEU A 35 -0.24 -0.18 15.42
CA LEU A 35 -0.73 1.17 15.12
C LEU A 35 0.22 2.27 15.62
N VAL A 36 0.50 2.32 16.94
CA VAL A 36 1.35 3.37 17.53
C VAL A 36 2.79 3.37 16.96
N PRO A 37 3.48 2.23 16.83
CA PRO A 37 4.75 2.15 16.09
C PRO A 37 4.69 2.73 14.67
N TYR A 38 3.65 2.41 13.90
CA TYR A 38 3.47 2.92 12.53
C TYR A 38 3.26 4.44 12.52
N LEU A 39 2.41 4.98 13.39
CA LEU A 39 2.18 6.42 13.48
C LEU A 39 3.45 7.18 13.89
N ARG A 40 4.23 6.61 14.83
CA ARG A 40 5.54 7.18 15.21
C ARG A 40 6.50 7.21 14.03
N GLU A 41 6.55 6.13 13.25
CA GLU A 41 7.41 6.07 12.08
C GLU A 41 6.98 7.05 10.99
N LYS A 42 5.67 7.19 10.71
CA LYS A 42 5.16 8.24 9.80
C LYS A 42 5.58 9.63 10.24
N ARG A 43 5.43 9.96 11.53
CA ARG A 43 5.84 11.26 12.07
C ARG A 43 7.34 11.49 11.93
N ARG A 44 8.16 10.48 12.24
CA ARG A 44 9.63 10.54 12.08
C ARG A 44 10.01 10.79 10.62
N LEU A 45 9.44 10.02 9.70
CA LEU A 45 9.71 10.13 8.26
C LEU A 45 9.23 11.47 7.70
N PHE A 46 8.08 11.98 8.15
CA PHE A 46 7.60 13.31 7.78
C PHE A 46 8.57 14.41 8.21
N GLY A 47 9.10 14.34 9.43
CA GLY A 47 10.12 15.28 9.91
C GLY A 47 11.40 15.28 9.07
N LEU A 48 11.77 14.14 8.47
CA LEU A 48 12.97 14.01 7.64
C LEU A 48 12.74 14.30 6.16
N HIS A 49 11.55 14.02 5.64
CA HIS A 49 11.27 13.89 4.22
C HIS A 49 9.91 14.49 3.79
N ALA A 50 9.40 15.51 4.51
CA ALA A 50 8.07 16.10 4.28
C ALA A 50 7.69 16.26 2.80
N GLY A 51 8.51 16.95 2.00
CA GLY A 51 8.25 17.19 0.56
C GLY A 51 8.35 15.96 -0.35
N LYS A 52 8.78 14.81 0.16
CA LYS A 52 8.76 13.52 -0.55
C LYS A 52 7.62 12.61 -0.09
N ILE A 53 7.01 12.91 1.06
CA ILE A 53 5.90 12.14 1.65
C ILE A 53 4.58 12.76 1.26
N VAL A 54 4.49 14.09 1.26
CA VAL A 54 3.26 14.83 0.97
C VAL A 54 3.46 15.71 -0.25
N VAL A 55 2.63 15.50 -1.26
CA VAL A 55 2.45 16.41 -2.40
C VAL A 55 0.98 16.45 -2.76
N GLU A 56 0.51 17.62 -3.18
CA GLU A 56 -0.88 17.89 -3.53
C GLU A 56 -0.97 18.87 -4.69
N GLU A 57 -1.88 18.62 -5.62
CA GLU A 57 -2.26 19.56 -6.67
C GLU A 57 -3.19 20.64 -6.11
N LEU A 58 -3.14 21.84 -6.71
CA LEU A 58 -4.09 22.91 -6.42
C LEU A 58 -5.53 22.44 -6.68
N GLY A 59 -6.46 22.85 -5.82
CA GLY A 59 -7.87 22.46 -5.95
C GLY A 59 -8.20 21.04 -5.45
N THR A 60 -7.28 20.35 -4.78
CA THR A 60 -7.56 19.03 -4.16
C THR A 60 -8.06 19.11 -2.71
N ARG A 61 -7.95 20.27 -2.05
CA ARG A 61 -8.18 20.39 -0.59
C ARG A 61 -9.57 19.96 -0.13
N ASP A 62 -10.63 20.21 -0.91
CA ASP A 62 -11.99 19.77 -0.56
C ASP A 62 -12.13 18.25 -0.58
N ALA A 63 -11.56 17.59 -1.59
CA ALA A 63 -11.54 16.13 -1.68
C ALA A 63 -10.66 15.52 -0.56
N GLN A 64 -9.53 16.14 -0.23
CA GLN A 64 -8.72 15.70 0.90
C GLN A 64 -9.45 15.87 2.24
N LYS A 65 -10.23 16.94 2.40
CA LYS A 65 -11.07 17.14 3.59
C LYS A 65 -12.16 16.08 3.66
N GLU A 66 -12.80 15.76 2.53
CA GLU A 66 -13.76 14.65 2.45
C GLU A 66 -13.12 13.32 2.91
N VAL A 67 -11.88 13.03 2.49
CA VAL A 67 -11.13 11.86 2.97
C VAL A 67 -10.97 11.88 4.50
N LEU A 68 -10.54 13.01 5.08
CA LEU A 68 -10.37 13.13 6.53
C LEU A 68 -11.70 12.93 7.27
N ASP A 69 -12.78 13.52 6.78
CA ASP A 69 -14.10 13.42 7.40
C ASP A 69 -14.66 11.99 7.34
N LEU A 70 -14.57 11.33 6.17
CA LEU A 70 -15.02 9.94 6.00
C LEU A 70 -14.18 8.96 6.82
N LEU A 71 -12.85 9.13 6.81
CA LEU A 71 -11.93 8.23 7.51
C LEU A 71 -12.10 8.38 9.02
N SER A 72 -12.13 9.61 9.54
CA SER A 72 -12.31 9.84 10.98
C SER A 72 -13.66 9.31 11.49
N ALA A 73 -14.74 9.48 10.73
CA ALA A 73 -16.04 8.91 11.07
C ALA A 73 -15.99 7.38 11.12
N HIS A 74 -15.43 6.74 10.09
CA HIS A 74 -15.25 5.30 10.03
C HIS A 74 -14.43 4.77 11.22
N LEU A 75 -13.33 5.43 11.57
CA LEU A 75 -12.47 5.01 12.68
C LEU A 75 -13.16 5.08 14.03
N VAL A 76 -13.93 6.13 14.30
CA VAL A 76 -14.69 6.27 15.55
C VAL A 76 -15.82 5.24 15.64
N GLU A 77 -16.47 4.95 14.52
CA GLU A 77 -17.57 3.97 14.46
C GLU A 77 -17.07 2.52 14.64
N HIS A 78 -16.02 2.13 13.92
CA HIS A 78 -15.57 0.73 13.86
C HIS A 78 -14.46 0.38 14.86
N TYR A 79 -13.73 1.37 15.37
CA TYR A 79 -12.65 1.18 16.34
C TYR A 79 -12.80 2.09 17.59
N PRO A 80 -13.96 2.12 18.27
CA PRO A 80 -14.23 3.05 19.37
C PRO A 80 -13.34 2.86 20.61
N ALA A 81 -12.70 1.70 20.75
CA ALA A 81 -11.71 1.45 21.81
C ALA A 81 -10.36 2.16 21.53
N LEU A 82 -10.06 2.44 20.26
CA LEU A 82 -8.83 3.09 19.82
C LEU A 82 -9.04 4.55 19.48
N TYR A 83 -10.18 4.92 18.91
CA TYR A 83 -10.45 6.27 18.41
C TYR A 83 -11.62 6.91 19.13
N ARG A 84 -11.45 8.17 19.51
CA ARG A 84 -12.51 9.00 20.09
C ARG A 84 -12.49 10.37 19.46
N ARG A 85 -13.68 10.90 19.16
CA ARG A 85 -13.84 12.31 18.79
C ARG A 85 -13.78 13.18 20.04
N ASP A 86 -12.92 14.17 20.02
CA ASP A 86 -12.75 15.18 21.08
C ASP A 86 -12.95 16.56 20.45
N GLY A 87 -14.21 17.01 20.42
CA GLY A 87 -14.63 18.22 19.72
C GLY A 87 -14.25 18.22 18.23
N GLY A 88 -13.35 19.13 17.86
CA GLY A 88 -12.82 19.30 16.51
C GLY A 88 -11.66 18.38 16.15
N ASN A 89 -11.29 17.44 17.03
CA ASN A 89 -10.14 16.57 16.86
C ASN A 89 -10.50 15.09 17.02
N ILE A 90 -9.58 14.22 16.61
CA ILE A 90 -9.59 12.78 16.89
C ILE A 90 -8.42 12.44 17.81
N ALA A 91 -8.72 11.79 18.92
CA ALA A 91 -7.74 11.23 19.84
C ALA A 91 -7.58 9.72 19.58
N ILE A 92 -6.34 9.23 19.68
CA ILE A 92 -5.99 7.82 19.49
C ILE A 92 -5.42 7.27 20.80
N THR A 93 -5.94 6.14 21.28
CA THR A 93 -5.45 5.49 22.50
C THR A 93 -3.97 5.11 22.35
N GLY A 94 -3.13 5.54 23.30
CA GLY A 94 -1.69 5.26 23.29
C GLY A 94 -0.86 6.17 22.36
N TRP A 95 -1.48 7.18 21.74
CA TRP A 95 -0.82 8.21 20.96
C TRP A 95 -0.96 9.57 21.63
N GLU A 96 0.10 10.38 21.59
CA GLU A 96 0.18 11.63 22.36
C GLU A 96 -0.49 12.83 21.66
N GLU A 97 -0.62 12.78 20.33
CA GLU A 97 -1.17 13.89 19.55
C GLU A 97 -2.63 13.66 19.18
N GLN A 98 -3.42 14.73 19.20
CA GLN A 98 -4.75 14.73 18.59
C GLN A 98 -4.65 15.21 17.15
N VAL A 99 -5.46 14.63 16.26
CA VAL A 99 -5.51 15.04 14.85
C VAL A 99 -6.68 15.99 14.63
N PRO A 100 -6.44 17.26 14.23
CA PRO A 100 -7.52 18.21 13.98
C PRO A 100 -8.27 17.92 12.69
N LEU A 101 -9.61 18.01 12.73
CA LEU A 101 -10.52 17.84 11.59
C LEU A 101 -10.79 19.15 10.84
N GLY A 102 -10.60 20.29 11.51
CA GLY A 102 -10.79 21.65 10.96
C GLY A 102 -9.61 22.12 10.09
N ASP A 103 -9.50 23.42 9.83
CA ASP A 103 -8.27 23.95 9.23
C ASP A 103 -7.14 23.99 10.27
N ALA A 104 -5.95 23.54 9.87
CA ALA A 104 -4.75 23.47 10.71
C ALA A 104 -3.48 23.87 9.93
N GLY A 105 -3.62 24.45 8.73
CA GLY A 105 -2.49 24.84 7.88
C GLY A 105 -1.76 23.67 7.19
N SER A 106 -1.91 22.42 7.67
CA SER A 106 -1.38 21.22 7.04
C SER A 106 -2.38 20.52 6.12
N SER A 107 -1.85 19.74 5.16
CA SER A 107 -2.64 18.89 4.25
C SER A 107 -3.68 18.06 5.03
N PHE A 108 -4.92 18.05 4.54
CA PHE A 108 -5.98 17.23 5.12
C PHE A 108 -5.69 15.73 4.90
N LEU A 109 -5.13 15.37 3.74
CA LEU A 109 -4.78 13.99 3.41
C LEU A 109 -3.67 13.46 4.31
N HIS A 110 -2.66 14.28 4.62
CA HIS A 110 -1.60 13.89 5.55
C HIS A 110 -2.12 13.70 6.98
N ARG A 111 -3.05 14.54 7.43
CA ARG A 111 -3.72 14.37 8.73
C ARG A 111 -4.56 13.09 8.76
N ALA A 112 -5.28 12.79 7.68
CA ALA A 112 -6.00 11.52 7.56
C ALA A 112 -5.04 10.32 7.61
N ALA A 113 -3.90 10.40 6.91
CA ALA A 113 -2.88 9.35 6.94
C ALA A 113 -2.20 9.19 8.31
N SER A 114 -2.23 10.22 9.16
CA SER A 114 -1.72 10.20 10.54
C SER A 114 -2.70 9.57 11.54
N LEU A 115 -3.89 9.16 11.08
CA LEU A 115 -4.84 8.38 11.88
C LEU A 115 -4.71 6.87 11.69
N VAL A 116 -4.05 6.41 10.61
CA VAL A 116 -4.10 5.00 10.17
C VAL A 116 -2.71 4.46 9.82
N GLN A 117 -2.60 3.14 9.60
CA GLN A 117 -1.34 2.50 9.21
C GLN A 117 -1.09 2.60 7.69
N GLU A 118 -2.13 2.84 6.90
CA GLU A 118 -2.16 2.96 5.45
C GLU A 118 -1.51 4.25 4.94
N ASP A 119 -0.80 4.16 3.82
CA ASP A 119 -0.57 5.34 2.99
C ASP A 119 -1.83 5.69 2.20
N LEU A 120 -2.01 6.99 1.92
CA LEU A 120 -3.19 7.51 1.25
C LEU A 120 -2.80 8.22 -0.04
N VAL A 121 -3.44 7.83 -1.14
CA VAL A 121 -3.23 8.41 -2.47
C VAL A 121 -4.59 8.80 -3.05
N LEU A 122 -4.70 10.04 -3.51
CA LEU A 122 -5.89 10.59 -4.13
C LEU A 122 -5.73 10.61 -5.64
N MET A 123 -6.59 9.89 -6.33
CA MET A 123 -6.64 9.79 -7.78
C MET A 123 -7.77 10.68 -8.30
N ARG A 124 -7.44 11.58 -9.22
CA ARG A 124 -8.40 12.51 -9.84
C ARG A 124 -8.49 12.24 -11.33
N LYS A 125 -9.66 12.50 -11.93
CA LYS A 125 -9.85 12.44 -13.37
C LYS A 125 -9.95 13.85 -13.95
N ASP A 126 -9.19 14.13 -15.00
CA ASP A 126 -9.40 15.29 -15.87
C ASP A 126 -9.30 14.89 -17.35
N GLU A 127 -9.68 15.80 -18.25
CA GLU A 127 -9.64 15.54 -19.70
C GLU A 127 -8.23 15.34 -20.26
N PRO A 128 -7.21 16.17 -19.91
CA PRO A 128 -5.89 16.03 -20.51
C PRO A 128 -5.12 14.77 -20.08
N ARG A 129 -5.29 14.32 -18.84
CA ARG A 129 -4.47 13.24 -18.25
C ARG A 129 -5.25 11.96 -17.97
N GLY A 130 -6.59 12.02 -17.96
CA GLY A 130 -7.41 10.94 -17.43
C GLY A 130 -7.22 10.81 -15.91
N TRP A 131 -7.36 9.59 -15.39
CA TRP A 131 -7.07 9.30 -13.99
C TRP A 131 -5.58 9.50 -13.70
N HIS A 132 -5.23 10.37 -12.75
CA HIS A 132 -3.86 10.70 -12.37
C HIS A 132 -3.72 10.88 -10.85
N LEU A 133 -2.48 10.77 -10.36
CA LEU A 133 -2.15 10.95 -8.94
C LEU A 133 -2.14 12.46 -8.62
N ALA A 134 -3.19 12.94 -7.95
CA ALA A 134 -3.40 14.37 -7.69
C ALA A 134 -2.98 14.80 -6.27
N ALA A 135 -3.00 13.90 -5.29
CA ALA A 135 -2.42 14.15 -3.98
C ALA A 135 -2.00 12.84 -3.32
N ALA A 136 -1.03 12.87 -2.41
CA ALA A 136 -0.71 11.71 -1.60
C ALA A 136 -0.06 12.09 -0.26
N SER A 137 -0.21 11.19 0.71
CA SER A 137 0.64 11.06 1.88
C SER A 137 1.22 9.65 1.87
N LEU A 138 2.44 9.50 1.33
CA LEU A 138 3.12 8.23 1.07
C LEU A 138 4.36 8.08 1.96
N SER A 139 4.17 7.50 3.14
CA SER A 139 5.24 7.29 4.12
C SER A 139 5.96 5.95 3.94
N PHE A 140 5.32 4.95 3.35
CA PHE A 140 5.82 3.57 3.24
C PHE A 140 5.81 3.09 1.77
N PRO A 141 6.53 3.77 0.86
CA PRO A 141 6.63 3.34 -0.53
C PRO A 141 7.25 1.94 -0.67
N SER A 142 6.81 1.21 -1.69
CA SER A 142 7.32 -0.12 -2.05
C SER A 142 8.13 -0.07 -3.33
N SER A 143 9.35 0.47 -3.26
CA SER A 143 10.26 0.56 -4.40
C SER A 143 9.71 1.40 -5.56
N TRP A 144 9.18 2.58 -5.22
CA TRP A 144 8.93 3.71 -6.10
C TRP A 144 8.94 5.01 -5.28
N THR A 145 9.14 6.17 -5.91
CA THR A 145 9.07 7.45 -5.21
C THR A 145 7.83 8.23 -5.59
N LEU A 146 7.22 8.93 -4.63
CA LEU A 146 6.03 9.75 -4.88
C LEU A 146 6.29 10.81 -5.96
N LEU A 147 7.45 11.46 -5.93
CA LEU A 147 7.82 12.52 -6.87
C LEU A 147 7.98 12.01 -8.31
N GLU A 148 8.36 10.75 -8.51
CA GLU A 148 8.41 10.15 -9.85
C GLU A 148 7.01 9.87 -10.43
N LYS A 149 5.99 9.73 -9.58
CA LYS A 149 4.63 9.33 -9.98
C LYS A 149 3.60 10.45 -9.89
N PHE A 150 3.87 11.49 -9.11
CA PHE A 150 2.96 12.62 -8.91
C PHE A 150 2.60 13.31 -10.24
N GLY A 151 1.31 13.63 -10.41
CA GLY A 151 0.75 14.26 -11.60
C GLY A 151 0.68 13.37 -12.85
N ARG A 152 1.24 12.16 -12.81
CA ARG A 152 1.24 11.23 -13.95
C ARG A 152 -0.07 10.49 -14.07
N SER A 153 -0.42 10.14 -15.31
CA SER A 153 -1.59 9.31 -15.61
C SER A 153 -1.45 7.91 -15.02
N MET A 154 -2.57 7.22 -14.83
CA MET A 154 -2.61 5.83 -14.40
C MET A 154 -1.80 4.93 -15.33
N GLU A 155 -1.83 5.18 -16.64
CA GLU A 155 -1.04 4.42 -17.61
C GLU A 155 0.46 4.65 -17.43
N ASP A 156 0.90 5.90 -17.28
CA ASP A 156 2.31 6.24 -17.06
C ASP A 156 2.84 5.69 -15.73
N ILE A 157 2.01 5.68 -14.70
CA ILE A 157 2.35 5.11 -13.39
C ILE A 157 2.63 3.60 -13.54
N HIS A 158 1.81 2.89 -14.32
CA HIS A 158 1.88 1.45 -14.51
C HIS A 158 2.78 0.99 -15.67
N ALA A 159 3.27 1.92 -16.51
CA ALA A 159 4.14 1.62 -17.65
C ALA A 159 5.34 0.70 -17.33
N PRO A 160 6.01 0.80 -16.17
CA PRO A 160 7.11 -0.10 -15.83
C PRO A 160 6.69 -1.52 -15.41
N VAL A 161 5.39 -1.78 -15.22
CA VAL A 161 4.88 -3.09 -14.78
C VAL A 161 4.68 -3.99 -16.01
N PRO A 162 5.32 -5.17 -16.06
CA PRO A 162 5.15 -6.12 -17.16
C PRO A 162 3.67 -6.40 -17.47
N ASP A 163 3.29 -6.24 -18.75
CA ASP A 163 1.93 -6.40 -19.27
C ASP A 163 0.89 -5.34 -18.87
N PHE A 164 1.29 -4.22 -18.26
CA PHE A 164 0.39 -3.12 -17.86
C PHE A 164 0.72 -1.76 -18.50
N GLY A 165 1.64 -1.72 -19.46
CA GLY A 165 1.96 -0.49 -20.19
C GLY A 165 0.84 -0.01 -21.11
N THR A 166 0.97 1.23 -21.59
CA THR A 166 0.03 1.85 -22.55
C THR A 166 -0.25 0.93 -23.73
N GLY A 167 -1.52 0.84 -24.11
CA GLY A 167 -1.99 -0.01 -25.21
C GLY A 167 -2.17 -1.50 -24.87
N THR A 168 -1.76 -1.95 -23.67
CA THR A 168 -2.01 -3.34 -23.24
C THR A 168 -3.47 -3.56 -22.83
N ARG A 169 -3.92 -4.82 -22.89
CA ARG A 169 -5.25 -5.22 -22.40
C ARG A 169 -5.45 -4.85 -20.93
N ASN A 170 -4.42 -5.01 -20.09
CA ASN A 170 -4.52 -4.73 -18.66
C ASN A 170 -4.64 -3.24 -18.37
N ALA A 171 -3.89 -2.37 -19.08
CA ALA A 171 -4.06 -0.93 -18.98
C ALA A 171 -5.51 -0.52 -19.27
N GLY A 172 -6.09 -1.01 -20.37
CA GLY A 172 -7.48 -0.74 -20.72
C GLY A 172 -8.51 -1.34 -19.73
N LEU A 173 -8.17 -2.40 -19.02
CA LEU A 173 -9.03 -2.94 -17.94
C LEU A 173 -8.98 -2.05 -16.69
N ILE A 174 -7.80 -1.57 -16.30
CA ILE A 174 -7.64 -0.65 -15.17
C ILE A 174 -8.39 0.65 -15.41
N SER A 175 -8.23 1.28 -16.60
CA SER A 175 -8.92 2.52 -16.93
C SER A 175 -10.44 2.36 -16.86
N ARG A 176 -10.97 1.28 -17.45
CA ARG A 176 -12.41 0.96 -17.37
C ARG A 176 -12.88 0.70 -15.94
N MET A 177 -12.07 0.05 -15.11
CA MET A 177 -12.41 -0.18 -13.71
C MET A 177 -12.54 1.15 -12.96
N PHE A 178 -11.55 2.05 -13.07
CA PHE A 178 -11.59 3.36 -12.41
C PHE A 178 -12.79 4.19 -12.87
N ASP A 179 -13.10 4.17 -14.17
CA ASP A 179 -14.26 4.86 -14.73
C ASP A 179 -15.60 4.36 -14.17
N ASN A 180 -15.70 3.06 -13.93
CA ASN A 180 -16.93 2.42 -13.47
C ASN A 180 -17.00 2.21 -11.95
N LEU A 181 -15.99 2.64 -11.19
CA LEU A 181 -16.02 2.56 -9.74
C LEU A 181 -17.14 3.48 -9.22
N ARG A 182 -17.88 3.01 -8.23
CA ARG A 182 -19.01 3.75 -7.63
C ARG A 182 -18.82 3.87 -6.12
N PRO A 183 -19.37 4.91 -5.47
CA PRO A 183 -19.22 5.09 -4.02
C PRO A 183 -19.74 3.92 -3.18
N ASP A 184 -20.78 3.22 -3.66
CA ASP A 184 -21.37 2.02 -3.03
C ASP A 184 -20.58 0.73 -3.30
N ARG A 185 -19.58 0.78 -4.18
CA ARG A 185 -18.84 -0.40 -4.65
C ARG A 185 -17.34 -0.13 -4.58
N SER A 186 -16.81 -0.25 -3.37
CA SER A 186 -15.36 -0.25 -3.15
C SER A 186 -14.78 -1.63 -3.42
N VAL A 187 -13.49 -1.66 -3.75
CA VAL A 187 -12.77 -2.91 -4.02
C VAL A 187 -11.46 -2.92 -3.27
N TYR A 188 -10.94 -4.11 -3.03
CA TYR A 188 -9.58 -4.29 -2.56
C TYR A 188 -8.86 -5.36 -3.38
N ARG A 189 -7.53 -5.32 -3.34
CA ARG A 189 -6.65 -6.36 -3.84
C ARG A 189 -5.46 -6.49 -2.91
N MET A 190 -4.72 -7.57 -3.08
CA MET A 190 -3.42 -7.71 -2.44
C MET A 190 -2.32 -7.76 -3.49
N ASN A 191 -1.18 -7.21 -3.12
CA ASN A 191 0.06 -7.37 -3.86
C ASN A 191 1.16 -7.75 -2.87
N TRP A 192 2.23 -8.39 -3.35
CA TRP A 192 3.36 -8.73 -2.50
C TRP A 192 4.68 -8.47 -3.21
N SER A 193 5.72 -8.17 -2.44
CA SER A 193 7.11 -8.11 -2.87
C SER A 193 8.03 -8.68 -1.79
N LEU A 194 9.30 -8.90 -2.14
CA LEU A 194 10.34 -9.28 -1.19
C LEU A 194 11.36 -8.15 -1.08
N GLN A 195 11.80 -7.86 0.14
CA GLN A 195 12.86 -6.88 0.42
C GLN A 195 13.88 -7.46 1.42
N PRO A 196 15.15 -7.01 1.37
CA PRO A 196 16.25 -7.57 2.18
C PRO A 196 16.34 -6.98 3.60
N ASP A 197 15.36 -6.19 4.02
CA ASP A 197 15.34 -5.52 5.32
C ASP A 197 13.89 -5.33 5.82
N GLY A 198 13.75 -5.03 7.11
CA GLY A 198 12.47 -4.79 7.77
C GLY A 198 12.01 -3.32 7.71
N ASP A 199 12.56 -2.50 6.81
CA ASP A 199 12.28 -1.07 6.78
C ASP A 199 10.94 -0.78 6.07
N LEU A 200 10.09 0.04 6.71
CA LEU A 200 8.82 0.47 6.12
C LEU A 200 9.03 1.52 5.02
N TYR A 201 10.01 2.41 5.17
CA TYR A 201 10.37 3.43 4.19
C TYR A 201 11.35 2.88 3.15
N HIS A 202 10.82 2.45 2.00
CA HIS A 202 11.61 1.80 0.97
C HIS A 202 11.49 2.51 -0.40
N PRO A 203 11.94 3.79 -0.52
CA PRO A 203 11.79 4.61 -1.72
C PRO A 203 12.88 4.31 -2.77
N LEU A 204 13.02 3.05 -3.19
CA LEU A 204 13.95 2.69 -4.26
C LEU A 204 13.36 3.07 -5.61
N SER A 205 14.13 3.75 -6.47
CA SER A 205 13.71 3.93 -7.86
C SER A 205 13.69 2.58 -8.58
N SER A 206 13.01 2.50 -9.73
CA SER A 206 12.92 1.27 -10.53
C SER A 206 14.28 0.66 -10.86
N HIS A 207 15.33 1.48 -10.95
CA HIS A 207 16.69 1.07 -11.28
C HIS A 207 17.52 0.57 -10.09
N GLN A 208 17.01 0.72 -8.86
CA GLN A 208 17.71 0.37 -7.62
C GLN A 208 17.19 -0.93 -6.98
N LYS A 209 16.16 -1.55 -7.56
CA LYS A 209 15.53 -2.76 -7.02
C LYS A 209 16.51 -3.96 -7.02
N GLY A 210 16.55 -4.69 -5.91
CA GLY A 210 17.34 -5.93 -5.76
C GLY A 210 18.82 -5.75 -5.36
N ALA A 211 19.32 -4.52 -5.27
CA ALA A 211 20.75 -4.23 -5.06
C ALA A 211 21.27 -4.40 -3.62
N ARG A 212 20.46 -4.92 -2.69
CA ARG A 212 20.78 -4.93 -1.24
C ARG A 212 20.84 -6.32 -0.60
N TYR A 213 20.61 -7.39 -1.36
CA TYR A 213 20.80 -8.75 -0.83
C TYR A 213 22.29 -9.05 -0.66
N THR A 214 22.65 -9.64 0.48
CA THR A 214 24.02 -10.08 0.77
C THR A 214 24.15 -11.60 0.64
N ASP A 215 25.37 -12.12 0.81
CA ASP A 215 25.65 -13.56 0.85
C ASP A 215 25.20 -14.23 2.17
N GLU A 216 24.61 -13.47 3.11
CA GLU A 216 24.02 -13.99 4.35
C GLU A 216 22.80 -14.91 4.09
N ASP A 217 22.29 -15.54 5.17
CA ASP A 217 21.11 -16.41 5.11
C ASP A 217 19.92 -15.66 4.51
N ILE A 218 19.52 -16.09 3.30
CA ILE A 218 18.50 -15.46 2.49
C ILE A 218 17.14 -15.42 3.20
N ILE A 219 16.82 -16.43 4.02
CA ILE A 219 15.54 -16.50 4.75
C ILE A 219 15.54 -15.55 5.94
N ALA A 220 16.69 -15.38 6.60
CA ALA A 220 16.81 -14.46 7.72
C ALA A 220 16.78 -13.00 7.26
N GLN A 221 17.37 -12.68 6.10
CA GLN A 221 17.38 -11.31 5.56
C GLN A 221 16.12 -10.94 4.77
N SER A 222 15.32 -11.90 4.31
CA SER A 222 14.15 -11.60 3.50
C SER A 222 12.89 -11.30 4.31
N PHE A 223 12.26 -10.19 3.97
CA PHE A 223 10.93 -9.80 4.42
C PHE A 223 9.94 -9.85 3.28
N VAL A 224 8.79 -10.47 3.52
CA VAL A 224 7.64 -10.40 2.65
C VAL A 224 6.86 -9.13 2.98
N ARG A 225 6.79 -8.25 1.99
CA ARG A 225 5.99 -7.02 2.06
C ARG A 225 4.68 -7.27 1.34
N VAL A 226 3.58 -7.32 2.08
CA VAL A 226 2.22 -7.42 1.53
C VAL A 226 1.55 -6.06 1.57
N GLU A 227 1.01 -5.65 0.43
CA GLU A 227 0.20 -4.45 0.29
C GLU A 227 -1.26 -4.86 0.19
N ARG A 228 -2.06 -4.50 1.19
CA ARG A 228 -3.52 -4.48 1.04
C ARG A 228 -3.93 -3.13 0.48
N GLN A 229 -4.43 -3.18 -0.73
CA GLN A 229 -4.71 -2.03 -1.58
C GLN A 229 -6.22 -1.86 -1.69
N THR A 230 -6.79 -0.74 -1.25
CA THR A 230 -8.23 -0.46 -1.42
C THR A 230 -8.47 0.70 -2.37
N LEU A 231 -9.53 0.61 -3.16
CA LEU A 231 -10.00 1.69 -4.03
C LEU A 231 -11.44 2.02 -3.67
N ARG A 232 -11.66 3.26 -3.23
CA ARG A 232 -12.97 3.79 -2.86
C ARG A 232 -13.24 5.09 -3.61
N LYS A 233 -14.33 5.14 -4.37
CA LYS A 233 -14.78 6.39 -4.97
C LYS A 233 -15.42 7.28 -3.90
N LEU A 234 -14.99 8.52 -3.84
CA LEU A 234 -15.48 9.51 -2.89
C LEU A 234 -16.83 10.07 -3.36
N PRO A 235 -17.87 10.08 -2.51
CA PRO A 235 -19.23 10.44 -2.90
C PRO A 235 -19.42 11.92 -3.30
N ALA A 236 -18.70 12.86 -2.67
CA ALA A 236 -18.85 14.28 -2.94
C ALA A 236 -17.92 14.78 -4.05
N SER A 237 -16.63 14.47 -3.97
CA SER A 237 -15.65 14.92 -4.98
C SER A 237 -15.64 14.08 -6.26
N GLY A 238 -16.05 12.81 -6.20
CA GLY A 238 -15.92 11.87 -7.32
C GLY A 238 -14.49 11.38 -7.58
N ASP A 239 -13.50 11.86 -6.81
CA ASP A 239 -12.13 11.35 -6.80
C ASP A 239 -12.10 9.92 -6.24
N ILE A 240 -11.00 9.20 -6.45
CA ILE A 240 -10.81 7.85 -5.91
C ILE A 240 -9.70 7.88 -4.87
N LEU A 241 -10.03 7.47 -3.65
CA LEU A 241 -9.04 7.23 -2.61
C LEU A 241 -8.47 5.82 -2.77
N PHE A 242 -7.17 5.76 -2.94
CA PHE A 242 -6.34 4.56 -2.95
C PHE A 242 -5.60 4.46 -1.62
N THR A 243 -5.92 3.44 -0.81
CA THR A 243 -5.21 3.18 0.46
C THR A 243 -4.26 2.00 0.30
N ILE A 244 -3.10 2.07 0.96
CA ILE A 244 -2.04 1.05 0.87
C ILE A 244 -1.60 0.66 2.29
N ARG A 245 -2.14 -0.44 2.82
CA ARG A 245 -1.70 -1.02 4.11
C ARG A 245 -0.50 -1.92 3.87
N ILE A 246 0.62 -1.61 4.52
CA ILE A 246 1.85 -2.41 4.45
C ILE A 246 1.95 -3.38 5.62
N HIS A 247 1.77 -4.68 5.34
CA HIS A 247 2.14 -5.77 6.24
C HIS A 247 3.56 -6.21 5.90
N LEU A 248 4.46 -6.24 6.88
CA LEU A 248 5.87 -6.54 6.67
C LEU A 248 6.31 -7.61 7.66
N ASP A 249 6.51 -8.82 7.14
CA ASP A 249 6.84 -10.00 7.93
C ASP A 249 8.14 -10.61 7.43
N PRO A 250 9.09 -11.00 8.31
CA PRO A 250 10.23 -11.79 7.88
C PRO A 250 9.72 -13.12 7.32
N VAL A 251 10.37 -13.68 6.30
CA VAL A 251 9.96 -14.98 5.71
C VAL A 251 9.92 -16.07 6.79
N THR A 252 10.80 -15.99 7.80
CA THR A 252 10.79 -16.89 8.97
C THR A 252 9.49 -16.89 9.77
N ALA A 253 8.66 -15.84 9.68
CA ALA A 253 7.34 -15.79 10.32
C ALA A 253 6.38 -16.87 9.79
N LEU A 254 6.60 -17.38 8.57
CA LEU A 254 5.82 -18.50 8.01
C LEU A 254 5.87 -19.76 8.88
N LYS A 255 6.95 -19.97 9.66
CA LYS A 255 7.05 -21.09 10.62
C LYS A 255 5.96 -21.06 11.71
N LYS A 256 5.25 -19.93 11.87
CA LYS A 256 4.11 -19.77 12.78
C LYS A 256 2.75 -19.96 12.09
N HIS A 257 2.72 -20.04 10.76
CA HIS A 257 1.49 -20.26 10.00
C HIS A 257 1.02 -21.72 10.17
N PRO A 258 -0.28 -21.97 10.43
CA PRO A 258 -0.79 -23.33 10.62
C PRO A 258 -0.51 -24.26 9.43
N GLU A 259 -0.54 -23.70 8.21
CA GLU A 259 -0.26 -24.41 6.96
C GLU A 259 1.13 -24.06 6.39
N CYS A 260 2.12 -23.82 7.26
CA CYS A 260 3.47 -23.34 6.89
C CYS A 260 4.03 -24.00 5.62
N ARG A 261 4.07 -25.34 5.60
CA ARG A 261 4.64 -26.09 4.47
C ARG A 261 3.88 -25.84 3.16
N ALA A 262 2.55 -25.88 3.18
CA ALA A 262 1.74 -25.67 1.98
C ALA A 262 1.90 -24.24 1.45
N VAL A 263 1.89 -23.25 2.34
CA VAL A 263 2.09 -21.84 1.96
C VAL A 263 3.51 -21.61 1.41
N ALA A 264 4.53 -22.20 2.03
CA ALA A 264 5.92 -22.07 1.58
C ALA A 264 6.15 -22.75 0.22
N GLU A 265 5.58 -23.94 0.00
CA GLU A 265 5.62 -24.64 -1.29
C GLU A 265 4.89 -23.84 -2.38
N ALA A 266 3.71 -23.29 -2.08
CA ALA A 266 2.98 -22.44 -3.03
C ALA A 266 3.72 -21.14 -3.34
N PHE A 267 4.36 -20.53 -2.34
CA PHE A 267 5.16 -19.32 -2.54
C PHE A 267 6.38 -19.62 -3.44
N ALA A 268 7.07 -20.72 -3.19
CA ALA A 268 8.16 -21.18 -4.04
C ALA A 268 7.70 -21.44 -5.48
N ALA A 269 6.52 -22.04 -5.67
CA ALA A 269 5.94 -22.26 -6.98
C ALA A 269 5.60 -20.93 -7.70
N GLN A 270 5.05 -19.94 -6.99
CA GLN A 270 4.81 -18.61 -7.56
C GLN A 270 6.10 -17.92 -7.98
N LEU A 271 7.16 -17.99 -7.17
CA LEU A 271 8.48 -17.44 -7.53
C LEU A 271 9.03 -18.11 -8.79
N GLN A 272 8.89 -19.44 -8.88
CA GLN A 272 9.33 -20.23 -10.04
C GLN A 272 8.57 -19.87 -11.32
N SER A 273 7.28 -19.51 -11.22
CA SER A 273 6.45 -19.16 -12.37
C SER A 273 6.68 -17.74 -12.91
N LEU A 274 7.40 -16.89 -12.19
CA LEU A 274 7.71 -15.55 -12.66
C LEU A 274 8.66 -15.60 -13.87
N ASN A 275 8.26 -14.94 -14.96
CA ASN A 275 9.18 -14.71 -16.08
C ASN A 275 10.29 -13.72 -15.69
N GLU A 276 11.32 -13.59 -16.54
CA GLU A 276 12.48 -12.74 -16.26
C GLU A 276 12.10 -11.27 -16.00
N ALA A 277 11.23 -10.69 -16.84
CA ALA A 277 10.80 -9.30 -16.68
C ALA A 277 10.04 -9.08 -15.37
N GLN A 278 9.22 -10.04 -14.96
CA GLN A 278 8.48 -10.02 -13.69
C GLN A 278 9.40 -10.17 -12.47
N ALA A 279 10.37 -11.09 -12.52
CA ALA A 279 11.36 -11.30 -11.47
C ALA A 279 12.28 -10.07 -11.32
N GLN A 280 12.68 -9.45 -12.44
CA GLN A 280 13.43 -8.20 -12.46
C GLN A 280 12.61 -7.04 -11.89
N TYR A 281 11.35 -6.89 -12.30
CA TYR A 281 10.45 -5.85 -11.78
C TYR A 281 10.24 -5.95 -10.27
N LYS A 282 10.13 -7.17 -9.73
CA LYS A 282 10.06 -7.45 -8.28
C LYS A 282 11.41 -7.35 -7.56
N GLY A 283 12.52 -7.16 -8.27
CA GLY A 283 13.85 -7.00 -7.68
C GLY A 283 14.44 -8.28 -7.08
N ILE A 284 14.01 -9.46 -7.54
CA ILE A 284 14.39 -10.75 -6.96
C ILE A 284 15.18 -11.64 -7.91
N MET A 285 15.46 -11.18 -9.14
CA MET A 285 16.11 -11.97 -10.18
C MET A 285 17.41 -12.65 -9.71
N ALA A 286 18.26 -11.94 -8.97
CA ALA A 286 19.54 -12.46 -8.49
C ALA A 286 19.44 -13.45 -7.31
N VAL A 287 18.32 -13.43 -6.57
CA VAL A 287 18.14 -14.23 -5.34
C VAL A 287 17.02 -15.25 -5.42
N ARG A 288 16.29 -15.28 -6.54
CA ARG A 288 15.08 -16.09 -6.72
C ARG A 288 15.30 -17.56 -6.40
N ASP A 289 16.35 -18.17 -6.95
CA ASP A 289 16.56 -19.61 -6.80
C ASP A 289 16.96 -19.97 -5.35
N ARG A 290 17.81 -19.13 -4.73
CA ARG A 290 18.13 -19.24 -3.29
C ARG A 290 16.90 -19.11 -2.40
N LEU A 291 15.99 -18.18 -2.72
CA LEU A 291 14.72 -18.00 -2.00
C LEU A 291 13.81 -19.22 -2.15
N ILE A 292 13.69 -19.77 -3.36
CA ILE A 292 12.89 -20.97 -3.65
C ILE A 292 13.42 -22.15 -2.84
N ASP A 293 14.73 -22.40 -2.87
CA ASP A 293 15.34 -23.49 -2.14
C ASP A 293 15.12 -23.34 -0.64
N ALA A 294 15.29 -22.13 -0.13
CA ALA A 294 15.15 -21.88 1.29
C ALA A 294 13.69 -21.94 1.77
N LEU A 295 12.71 -21.51 0.96
CA LEU A 295 11.28 -21.71 1.23
C LEU A 295 10.92 -23.20 1.32
N LYS A 296 11.51 -24.05 0.48
CA LYS A 296 11.29 -25.51 0.52
C LYS A 296 11.83 -26.18 1.79
N THR A 297 12.63 -25.47 2.60
CA THR A 297 13.15 -25.98 3.88
C THR A 297 12.30 -25.59 5.10
N LEU A 298 11.26 -24.77 4.91
CA LEU A 298 10.32 -24.38 5.96
C LEU A 298 9.30 -25.49 6.27
#